data_AF-A0A428XHU1-F1
#
_entry.id   AF-A0A428XHU1-F1
#
_cell.length_a   1.000
_cell.length_b   1.000
_cell.length_c   1.000
_cell.angle_alpha   90.00
_cell.angle_beta   90.00
_cell.angle_gamma   90.00
#
_symmetry.space_group_name_H-M   'P 1'
#
loop_
_entity.id
_entity.type
_entity.pdbx_description
1 polymer ?
#
loop_
_entity_poly.entity_id
_entity_poly.type
_entity_poly.pdbx_seq_one_letter_code
_entity_poly.pdbx_strand_id
1 'polypeptide(L)'
;MDTNPQPKITTAFYVQSVASFALSLTAVAAGIAYLPVGSWIRAFLAVGLLYVVTSAFTLAKCVRDVQDAGTVVRRVDQARLDKLLADHDPFKVPAG
;
A
#
# COMPACT_ATOMS: atom_id res chain seq x y z
N MET A 1 14.50 -22.91 -5.63
CA MET A 1 13.09 -22.57 -5.30
C MET A 1 13.15 -21.53 -4.19
N ASP A 2 13.29 -20.25 -4.55
CA ASP A 2 13.40 -19.18 -3.57
C ASP A 2 12.00 -18.75 -3.17
N THR A 3 11.48 -19.37 -2.10
CA THR A 3 10.26 -18.92 -1.45
C THR A 3 10.58 -17.62 -0.70
N ASN A 4 10.51 -16.48 -1.37
CA ASN A 4 10.50 -15.19 -0.69
C ASN A 4 9.19 -15.11 0.13
N PRO A 5 9.23 -15.20 1.48
CA PRO A 5 8.02 -15.16 2.29
C PRO A 5 7.46 -13.75 2.17
N GLN A 6 6.32 -13.59 1.50
CA GLN A 6 5.60 -12.32 1.46
C GLN A 6 5.29 -11.90 2.90
N PRO A 7 5.76 -10.74 3.39
CA PRO A 7 5.51 -10.30 4.75
C PRO A 7 4.00 -10.16 4.97
N LYS A 8 3.40 -11.08 5.72
CA LYS A 8 1.99 -11.03 6.08
C LYS A 8 1.82 -9.97 7.16
N ILE A 9 1.27 -8.81 6.79
CA ILE A 9 0.92 -7.77 7.77
C ILE A 9 -0.02 -8.39 8.79
N THR A 10 0.45 -8.50 10.03
CA THR A 10 -0.34 -9.07 11.13
C THR A 10 -1.35 -8.02 11.59
N THR A 11 -2.55 -8.45 11.96
CA THR A 11 -3.65 -7.56 12.39
C THR A 11 -3.23 -6.60 13.51
N ALA A 12 -2.35 -7.06 14.42
CA ALA A 12 -1.79 -6.26 15.51
C ALA A 12 -0.98 -5.04 15.01
N PHE A 13 -0.09 -5.23 14.02
CA PHE A 13 0.70 -4.13 13.44
C PHE A 13 -0.16 -3.14 12.66
N TYR A 14 -1.21 -3.63 12.01
CA TYR A 14 -2.19 -2.76 11.33
C TYR A 14 -2.91 -1.85 12.33
N VAL A 15 -3.46 -2.43 13.41
CA VAL A 15 -4.15 -1.66 14.46
C VAL A 15 -3.21 -0.66 15.13
N GLN A 16 -1.97 -1.05 15.43
CA GLN A 16 -0.96 -0.15 16.00
C GLN A 16 -0.66 1.02 15.05
N SER A 17 -0.51 0.76 13.75
CA SER A 17 -0.25 1.81 12.76
C SER A 17 -1.40 2.83 12.69
N VAL A 18 -2.64 2.34 12.71
CA VAL A 18 -3.83 3.21 12.73
C VAL A 18 -3.88 4.04 14.01
N ALA A 19 -3.59 3.44 15.17
CA ALA A 19 -3.56 4.13 16.44
C ALA A 19 -2.47 5.22 16.48
N SER A 20 -1.25 4.91 16.02
CA SER A 20 -0.15 5.87 15.93
C SER A 20 -0.47 7.02 14.97
N PHE A 21 -1.10 6.73 13.84
CA PHE A 21 -1.54 7.77 12.90
C PHE A 21 -2.61 8.68 13.53
N ALA A 22 -3.61 8.11 14.18
CA ALA A 22 -4.65 8.87 14.86
C ALA A 22 -4.07 9.76 15.97
N LEU A 23 -3.13 9.23 16.76
CA LEU A 23 -2.44 9.99 17.81
C LEU A 23 -1.60 11.14 17.23
N SER A 24 -0.88 10.89 16.14
CA SER A 24 -0.09 11.93 15.46
C SER A 24 -1.00 13.02 14.90
N LEU A 25 -2.11 12.64 14.25
CA LEU A 25 -3.06 13.58 13.67
C LEU A 25 -3.73 14.45 14.75
N THR A 26 -4.14 13.86 15.87
CA THR A 26 -4.72 14.61 17.00
C THR A 26 -3.69 15.51 17.66
N ALA A 27 -2.43 15.07 17.80
CA ALA A 27 -1.35 15.90 18.33
C ALA A 27 -1.12 17.15 17.47
N VAL A 28 -1.06 17.00 16.13
CA VAL A 28 -0.90 18.15 15.22
C VAL A 28 -2.12 19.06 15.25
N ALA A 29 -3.33 18.49 15.22
CA ALA A 29 -4.57 19.27 15.30
C ALA A 29 -4.68 20.06 16.61
N ALA A 30 -4.29 19.45 17.75
CA ALA A 30 -4.20 20.12 19.04
C ALA A 30 -3.14 21.22 19.01
N GLY A 31 -1.98 20.98 18.40
CA GLY A 31 -0.95 22.00 18.21
C GLY A 31 -1.46 23.23 17.45
N ILE A 32 -2.25 23.02 16.38
CA ILE A 32 -2.90 24.11 15.64
C ILE A 32 -3.93 24.83 16.53
N ALA A 33 -4.66 24.11 17.38
CA ALA A 33 -5.67 24.70 18.26
C ALA A 33 -5.07 25.58 19.37
N TYR A 34 -3.95 25.16 19.97
CA TYR A 34 -3.24 25.88 21.04
C TYR A 34 -2.25 26.94 20.54
N LEU A 35 -2.04 27.05 19.23
CA LEU A 35 -1.14 28.04 18.66
C LEU A 35 -1.67 29.46 18.90
N PRO A 36 -0.89 30.39 19.50
CA PRO A 36 -1.31 31.77 19.74
C PRO A 36 -1.24 32.60 18.45
N VAL A 37 -2.07 32.24 17.47
CA VAL A 37 -2.16 32.89 16.16
C VAL A 37 -3.58 33.40 15.90
N GLY A 38 -3.71 34.34 14.97
CA GLY A 38 -5.02 34.83 14.56
C GLY A 38 -5.90 33.71 14.00
N SER A 39 -7.22 33.81 14.23
CA SER A 39 -8.21 32.80 13.81
C SER A 39 -8.14 32.45 12.33
N TRP A 40 -7.79 33.42 11.47
CA TRP A 40 -7.64 33.21 10.03
C TRP A 40 -6.48 32.26 9.68
N ILE A 41 -5.31 32.48 10.28
CA ILE A 41 -4.11 31.64 10.07
C ILE A 41 -4.38 30.23 10.57
N ARG A 42 -5.06 30.12 11.72
CA ARG A 42 -5.48 28.82 12.27
C ARG A 42 -6.40 28.06 11.32
N ALA A 43 -7.38 28.74 10.71
CA ALA A 43 -8.28 28.14 9.73
C ALA A 43 -7.52 27.67 8.48
N PHE A 44 -6.58 28.47 7.97
CA PHE A 44 -5.74 28.09 6.83
C PHE A 44 -4.91 26.82 7.12
N LEU A 45 -4.27 26.76 8.30
CA LEU A 45 -3.52 25.58 8.74
C LEU A 45 -4.41 24.34 8.90
N ALA A 46 -5.62 24.51 9.45
CA ALA A 46 -6.57 23.42 9.61
C ALA A 46 -7.03 22.85 8.25
N VAL A 47 -7.36 23.71 7.29
CA VAL A 47 -7.73 23.28 5.93
C VAL A 47 -6.55 22.62 5.22
N GLY A 48 -5.34 23.19 5.36
CA GLY A 48 -4.11 22.60 4.82
C GLY A 48 -3.83 21.20 5.38
N LEU A 49 -3.99 21.02 6.69
CA LEU A 49 -3.86 19.72 7.37
C LEU A 49 -4.90 18.72 6.83
N LEU A 50 -6.17 19.11 6.70
CA LEU A 50 -7.21 18.24 6.16
C LEU A 50 -6.92 17.85 4.70
N TYR A 51 -6.49 18.82 3.89
CA TYR A 51 -6.18 18.58 2.48
C TYR A 51 -4.99 17.63 2.29
N VAL A 52 -3.89 17.85 3.02
CA VAL A 52 -2.71 16.99 2.92
C VAL A 52 -3.02 15.56 3.38
N VAL A 53 -3.79 15.39 4.46
CA VAL A 53 -4.23 14.07 4.94
C VAL A 53 -5.09 13.36 3.91
N THR A 54 -6.07 14.07 3.34
CA THR A 54 -6.96 13.52 2.30
C THR A 54 -6.15 13.10 1.07
N SER A 55 -5.24 13.95 0.60
CA SER A 55 -4.38 13.67 -0.55
C SER A 55 -3.46 12.47 -0.30
N ALA A 56 -2.85 12.38 0.89
CA ALA A 56 -2.01 11.24 1.27
C ALA A 56 -2.80 9.92 1.27
N PHE A 57 -4.05 9.92 1.76
CA PHE A 57 -4.91 8.73 1.69
C PHE A 57 -5.31 8.35 0.26
N THR A 58 -5.56 9.31 -0.61
CA THR A 58 -5.82 9.06 -2.03
C THR A 58 -4.58 8.46 -2.70
N LEU A 59 -3.41 9.04 -2.45
CA LEU A 59 -2.15 8.52 -2.97
C LEU A 59 -1.88 7.10 -2.47
N ALA A 60 -2.12 6.82 -1.18
CA ALA A 60 -1.97 5.49 -0.61
C ALA A 60 -2.90 4.46 -1.29
N LYS A 61 -4.13 4.85 -1.65
CA LYS A 61 -5.03 4.01 -2.46
C LYS A 61 -4.44 3.75 -3.84
N CYS A 62 -4.02 4.79 -4.57
CA CYS A 62 -3.41 4.62 -5.88
C CYS A 62 -2.20 3.67 -5.84
N VAL A 63 -1.34 3.79 -4.82
CA VAL A 63 -0.19 2.90 -4.64
C VAL A 63 -0.63 1.45 -4.40
N ARG A 64 -1.66 1.23 -3.57
CA ARG A 64 -2.23 -0.09 -3.33
C ARG A 64 -2.86 -0.67 -4.59
N ASP A 65 -3.62 0.13 -5.33
CA ASP A 65 -4.29 -0.29 -6.57
C ASP A 65 -3.26 -0.74 -7.62
N VAL A 66 -2.09 -0.07 -7.70
CA VAL A 66 -0.97 -0.48 -8.56
C VAL A 66 -0.35 -1.82 -8.11
N GLN A 67 -0.22 -2.04 -6.80
CA GLN A 67 0.30 -3.32 -6.25
C GLN A 67 -0.67 -4.48 -6.51
N ASP A 68 -1.97 -4.25 -6.35
CA ASP A 68 -3.02 -5.24 -6.60
C ASP A 68 -3.10 -5.59 -8.10
N ALA A 69 -3.00 -4.59 -8.99
CA ALA A 69 -2.96 -4.79 -10.44
C ALA A 69 -1.74 -5.63 -10.89
N GLY A 70 -0.55 -5.36 -10.34
CA GLY A 70 0.66 -6.13 -10.65
C GLY A 70 0.57 -7.60 -10.20
N THR A 71 -0.20 -7.89 -9.15
CA THR A 71 -0.40 -9.25 -8.65
C THR A 71 -1.24 -10.10 -9.61
N VAL A 72 -2.24 -9.50 -10.28
CA VAL A 72 -3.09 -10.20 -11.25
C VAL A 72 -2.33 -10.54 -12.53
N VAL A 73 -1.53 -9.59 -13.04
CA VAL A 73 -0.71 -9.79 -14.25
C VAL A 73 0.29 -10.94 -14.06
N ARG A 74 0.98 -11.01 -12.90
CA ARG A 74 1.92 -12.11 -12.61
C ARG A 74 1.29 -13.50 -12.62
N ARG A 75 0.02 -13.65 -12.26
CA ARG A 75 -0.67 -14.95 -12.29
C ARG A 75 -0.99 -15.39 -13.71
N VAL A 76 -1.38 -14.45 -14.57
CA VAL A 76 -1.65 -14.74 -15.99
C VAL A 76 -0.35 -15.09 -16.71
N ASP A 77 0.72 -14.33 -16.47
CA ASP A 77 2.02 -14.62 -17.06
C ASP A 77 2.59 -15.96 -16.60
N GLN A 78 2.45 -16.31 -15.31
CA GLN A 78 2.81 -17.64 -14.82
C GLN A 78 1.97 -18.74 -15.49
N ALA A 79 0.65 -18.60 -15.56
CA ALA A 79 -0.19 -19.62 -16.21
C ALA A 79 0.09 -19.75 -17.72
N ARG A 80 0.47 -18.65 -18.38
CA ARG A 80 0.89 -18.64 -19.79
C ARG A 80 2.26 -19.30 -19.96
N LEU A 81 3.23 -19.00 -19.09
CA LEU A 81 4.54 -19.63 -19.06
C LEU A 81 4.44 -21.13 -18.78
N ASP A 82 3.62 -21.53 -17.81
CA ASP A 82 3.36 -22.94 -17.48
C ASP A 82 2.73 -23.67 -18.67
N LYS A 83 1.82 -23.02 -19.40
CA LYS A 83 1.24 -23.59 -20.63
C LYS A 83 2.28 -23.72 -21.75
N LEU A 84 3.13 -22.72 -21.95
CA LEU A 84 4.21 -22.78 -22.95
C LEU A 84 5.23 -23.87 -22.61
N LEU A 85 5.55 -24.06 -21.32
CA LEU A 85 6.40 -25.15 -20.84
C LEU A 85 5.72 -26.52 -20.94
N ALA A 86 4.40 -26.60 -20.84
CA ALA A 86 3.66 -27.85 -21.02
C ALA A 86 3.49 -28.23 -22.50
N ASP A 87 3.26 -27.24 -23.38
CA ASP A 87 3.14 -27.43 -24.84
C ASP A 87 4.51 -27.69 -25.49
N HIS A 88 5.61 -27.18 -24.91
CA HIS A 88 6.98 -27.56 -25.25
C HIS A 88 7.57 -28.45 -24.16
N ASP A 89 7.38 -29.77 -24.31
CA ASP A 89 8.04 -30.80 -23.48
C ASP A 89 9.37 -31.24 -24.15
N PRO A 90 10.53 -30.65 -23.80
CA PRO A 90 11.83 -31.03 -24.33
C PRO A 90 12.39 -32.33 -23.73
N PHE A 91 11.67 -33.02 -22.83
CA PHE A 91 12.17 -34.21 -22.12
C PHE A 91 11.63 -35.55 -22.63
N LYS A 92 11.02 -35.61 -23.83
CA LYS A 92 10.99 -36.86 -24.59
C LYS A 92 12.40 -37.21 -25.07
N VAL A 93 13.22 -37.72 -24.15
CA VAL A 93 14.40 -38.51 -24.50
C VAL A 93 13.88 -39.77 -25.19
N PRO A 94 14.18 -40.01 -26.47
CA PRO A 94 13.79 -41.26 -27.12
C PRO A 94 14.51 -42.39 -26.37
N ALA A 95 13.71 -43.24 -25.70
CA ALA A 95 14.16 -44.56 -25.31
C ALA A 95 14.28 -45.38 -26.60
N GLY A 96 15.51 -45.54 -27.09
CA GLY A 96 15.84 -46.32 -28.27
C GLY A 96 17.34 -46.38 -28.47
#